data_AF-A0A7U9SA99-F1
#
_entry.id   AF-A0A7U9SA99-F1
#
_cell.length_a   1.000
_cell.length_b   1.000
_cell.length_c   1.000
_cell.angle_alpha   90.00
_cell.angle_beta   90.00
_cell.angle_gamma   90.00
#
_symmetry.space_group_name_H-M   'P 1'
#
loop_
_entity.id
_entity.type
_entity.pdbx_description
1 polymer ?
#
loop_
_entity_poly.entity_id
_entity_poly.type
_entity_poly.pdbx_seq_one_letter_code
_entity_poly.pdbx_strand_id
1 'polypeptide(L)'
;MKDEYTKENIMAYICQLINEYFNVRHEATADNRNVPLTSSFFGLSAIQLYQILMAVEEKYNVYFSVSKIEDNGFLTVDDIARLIQMNL
;
A
#
# COMPACT_ATOMS: atom_id res chain seq x y z
N MET A 1 20.88 5.28 -0.17
CA MET A 1 19.88 6.24 -0.67
C MET A 1 19.06 5.71 -1.85
N LYS A 2 19.64 5.03 -2.86
CA LYS A 2 18.85 4.47 -3.98
C LYS A 2 18.05 3.20 -3.62
N ASP A 3 18.49 2.43 -2.63
CA ASP A 3 17.91 1.11 -2.36
C ASP A 3 16.51 1.18 -1.70
N GLU A 4 16.21 2.21 -0.90
CA GLU A 4 14.92 2.35 -0.18
C GLU A 4 13.69 2.50 -1.10
N TYR A 5 13.91 2.90 -2.35
CA TYR A 5 12.85 3.16 -3.34
C TYR A 5 12.68 2.03 -4.37
N THR A 6 13.34 0.89 -4.16
CA THR A 6 13.06 -0.33 -4.93
C THR A 6 11.63 -0.80 -4.65
N LYS A 7 11.02 -1.49 -5.63
CA LYS A 7 9.64 -1.98 -5.47
C LYS A 7 9.53 -2.89 -4.26
N GLU A 8 10.54 -3.74 -4.08
CA GLU A 8 10.67 -4.71 -3.00
C GLU A 8 10.68 -4.04 -1.63
N ASN A 9 11.47 -2.96 -1.46
CA ASN A 9 11.52 -2.24 -0.19
C ASN A 9 10.24 -1.46 0.10
N ILE A 10 9.61 -0.89 -0.94
CA ILE A 10 8.31 -0.22 -0.81
C ILE A 10 7.25 -1.24 -0.36
N MET A 11 7.18 -2.41 -1.00
CA MET A 11 6.24 -3.47 -0.62
C MET A 11 6.50 -3.97 0.80
N ALA A 12 7.77 -4.19 1.17
CA ALA A 12 8.13 -4.61 2.53
C ALA A 12 7.65 -3.61 3.58
N TYR A 13 7.85 -2.30 3.32
CA TYR A 13 7.36 -1.24 4.17
C TYR A 13 5.83 -1.23 4.27
N ILE A 14 5.10 -1.36 3.15
CA ILE A 14 3.63 -1.38 3.16
C ILE A 14 3.11 -2.59 3.95
N CYS A 15 3.71 -3.77 3.77
CA CYS A 15 3.35 -4.96 4.55
C CYS A 15 3.59 -4.73 6.04
N GLN A 16 4.75 -4.16 6.42
CA GLN A 16 5.06 -3.81 7.80
C GLN A 16 4.03 -2.82 8.38
N LEU A 17 3.75 -1.72 7.67
CA LEU A 17 2.76 -0.72 8.04
C LEU A 17 1.40 -1.36 8.31
N ILE A 18 0.93 -2.23 7.40
CA ILE A 18 -0.35 -2.94 7.53
C ILE A 18 -0.34 -3.81 8.79
N ASN A 19 0.69 -4.62 8.99
CA ASN A 19 0.75 -5.59 10.08
C ASN A 19 0.92 -4.93 11.46
N GLU A 20 1.64 -3.80 11.55
CA GLU A 20 1.91 -3.12 12.82
C GLU A 20 0.76 -2.22 13.27
N TYR A 21 0.11 -1.54 12.33
CA TYR A 21 -0.85 -0.47 12.67
C TYR A 21 -2.31 -0.81 12.39
N PHE A 22 -2.57 -1.91 11.66
CA PHE A 22 -3.93 -2.30 11.30
C PHE A 22 -4.25 -3.71 11.81
N ASN A 23 -5.45 -3.87 12.36
CA ASN A 23 -5.94 -5.17 12.82
C ASN A 23 -6.43 -6.00 11.61
N VAL A 24 -5.49 -6.60 10.88
CA VAL A 24 -5.79 -7.51 9.77
C VAL A 24 -6.06 -8.94 10.26
N ARG A 25 -6.86 -9.68 9.52
CA ARG A 25 -7.16 -11.10 9.85
C ARG A 25 -6.01 -12.04 9.50
N HIS A 26 -5.21 -11.68 8.50
CA HIS A 26 -4.02 -12.39 8.04
C HIS A 26 -2.92 -11.37 7.76
N GLU A 27 -1.67 -11.74 8.09
CA GLU A 27 -0.51 -10.88 7.85
C GLU A 27 -0.31 -10.61 6.34
N ALA A 28 0.01 -9.37 6.00
CA ALA A 28 0.46 -8.97 4.68
C ALA A 28 1.91 -9.45 4.47
N THR A 29 2.14 -10.16 3.37
CA THR A 29 3.43 -10.74 3.00
C THR A 29 3.65 -10.62 1.48
N ALA A 30 4.85 -10.97 1.02
CA ALA A 30 5.16 -10.97 -0.41
C ALA A 30 4.29 -11.96 -1.22
N ASP A 31 3.75 -13.01 -0.59
CA ASP A 31 2.97 -14.07 -1.25
C ASP A 31 1.53 -13.65 -1.52
N ASN A 32 0.98 -12.75 -0.69
CA ASN A 32 -0.39 -12.27 -0.78
C ASN A 32 -0.49 -10.80 -1.24
N ARG A 33 0.58 -10.24 -1.79
CA ARG A 33 0.67 -8.82 -2.23
C ARG A 33 -0.36 -8.39 -3.29
N ASN A 34 -0.92 -9.34 -4.04
CA ASN A 34 -1.94 -9.12 -5.06
C ASN A 34 -3.37 -9.32 -4.54
N VAL A 35 -3.54 -9.67 -3.26
CA VAL A 35 -4.86 -9.86 -2.64
C VAL A 35 -5.42 -8.49 -2.25
N PRO A 36 -6.68 -8.17 -2.58
CA PRO A 36 -7.29 -6.91 -2.18
C PRO A 36 -7.36 -6.74 -0.67
N LEU A 37 -6.90 -5.61 -0.16
CA LEU A 37 -6.84 -5.27 1.27
C LEU A 37 -8.22 -5.18 1.94
N THR A 38 -9.27 -4.90 1.17
CA THR A 38 -10.67 -4.89 1.63
C THR A 38 -11.36 -6.24 1.54
N SER A 39 -10.69 -7.24 0.95
CA SER A 39 -11.25 -8.59 0.86
C SER A 39 -11.44 -9.20 2.25
N SER A 40 -12.22 -10.27 2.33
CA SER A 40 -12.40 -11.03 3.58
C SER A 40 -11.10 -11.61 4.15
N PHE A 41 -10.03 -11.69 3.34
CA PHE A 41 -8.72 -12.16 3.76
C PHE A 41 -8.02 -11.17 4.69
N PHE A 42 -7.97 -9.88 4.34
CA PHE A 42 -7.36 -8.86 5.19
C PHE A 42 -8.36 -8.16 6.10
N GLY A 43 -9.55 -7.87 5.56
CA GLY A 43 -10.68 -7.33 6.30
C GLY A 43 -10.59 -5.82 6.57
N LEU A 44 -9.79 -5.06 5.81
CA LEU A 44 -9.70 -3.62 5.99
C LEU A 44 -10.95 -2.91 5.46
N SER A 45 -11.35 -1.84 6.16
CA SER A 45 -12.40 -0.92 5.73
C SER A 45 -11.87 0.13 4.76
N ALA A 46 -12.78 0.81 4.07
CA ALA A 46 -12.44 1.96 3.22
C ALA A 46 -11.74 3.10 4.00
N ILE A 47 -12.10 3.31 5.28
CA ILE A 47 -11.44 4.30 6.14
C ILE A 47 -9.98 3.90 6.39
N GLN A 48 -9.71 2.62 6.62
CA GLN A 48 -8.36 2.12 6.82
C GLN A 48 -7.52 2.19 5.53
N LEU A 49 -8.11 1.93 4.36
CA LEU A 49 -7.43 2.19 3.09
C LEU A 49 -7.02 3.67 2.95
N TYR A 50 -7.89 4.59 3.34
CA TYR A 50 -7.57 6.02 3.33
C TYR A 50 -6.45 6.39 4.33
N GLN A 51 -6.39 5.73 5.49
CA GLN A 51 -5.28 5.89 6.43
C GLN A 51 -3.96 5.38 5.86
N ILE A 52 -3.97 4.25 5.15
CA ILE A 52 -2.79 3.73 4.45
C ILE A 52 -2.34 4.73 3.38
N LEU A 53 -3.28 5.27 2.59
CA LEU A 53 -3.00 6.31 1.58
C LEU A 53 -2.23 7.49 2.18
N MET A 54 -2.76 8.10 3.26
CA MET A 54 -2.09 9.22 3.91
C MET A 54 -0.69 8.86 4.42
N ALA A 55 -0.53 7.68 5.03
CA ALA A 55 0.74 7.25 5.58
C ALA A 55 1.81 7.04 4.49
N VAL A 56 1.46 6.47 3.34
CA VAL A 56 2.42 6.29 2.24
C VAL A 56 2.73 7.60 1.53
N GLU A 57 1.76 8.50 1.38
CA GLU A 57 1.99 9.84 0.83
C GLU A 57 2.97 10.63 1.69
N GLU A 58 2.79 10.62 3.01
CA GLU A 58 3.70 11.26 3.96
C GLU A 58 5.10 10.62 3.93
N LYS A 59 5.19 9.28 3.96
CA LYS A 59 6.46 8.55 4.00
C LYS A 59 7.33 8.82 2.78
N TYR A 60 6.72 8.84 1.59
CA TYR A 60 7.43 8.97 0.31
C TYR A 60 7.42 10.40 -0.25
N ASN A 61 6.78 11.34 0.44
CA ASN A 61 6.60 12.73 0.00
C ASN A 61 5.99 12.81 -1.42
N VAL A 62 4.93 12.04 -1.64
CA VAL A 62 4.18 11.96 -2.91
C VAL A 62 2.71 12.32 -2.68
N TYR A 63 2.00 12.68 -3.75
CA TYR A 63 0.57 12.95 -3.71
C TYR A 63 -0.13 12.24 -4.88
N PHE A 64 -1.20 11.50 -4.60
CA PHE A 64 -1.97 10.79 -5.60
C PHE A 64 -3.28 11.50 -5.87
N SER A 65 -3.47 11.97 -7.11
CA SER A 65 -4.79 12.45 -7.54
C SER A 65 -5.79 11.31 -7.60
N VAL A 66 -7.07 11.63 -7.43
CA VAL A 66 -8.19 10.67 -7.58
C VAL A 66 -8.11 9.95 -8.93
N SER A 67 -7.89 10.69 -10.02
CA SER A 67 -7.73 10.10 -11.35
C SER A 67 -6.58 9.09 -11.43
N LYS A 68 -5.45 9.37 -10.78
CA LYS A 68 -4.29 8.47 -10.79
C LYS A 68 -4.59 7.17 -10.04
N ILE A 69 -5.36 7.26 -8.96
CA ILE A 69 -5.86 6.10 -8.21
C ILE A 69 -6.86 5.29 -9.05
N GLU A 70 -7.79 5.95 -9.75
CA GLU A 70 -8.77 5.28 -10.63
C GLU A 70 -8.07 4.52 -11.77
N ASP A 71 -7.05 5.13 -12.38
CA ASP A 71 -6.33 4.54 -13.52
C ASP A 71 -5.38 3.39 -13.13
N ASN A 72 -4.85 3.39 -11.91
CA ASN A 72 -3.78 2.46 -11.50
C ASN A 72 -4.17 1.50 -10.38
N GLY A 73 -5.24 1.79 -9.65
CA GLY A 73 -5.71 1.03 -8.49
C GLY A 73 -5.01 1.43 -7.18
N PHE A 74 -5.70 1.21 -6.06
CA PHE A 74 -5.18 1.32 -4.69
C PHE A 74 -5.83 0.25 -3.81
N LEU A 75 -5.79 -1.01 -4.27
CA LEU A 75 -6.52 -2.10 -3.62
C LEU A 75 -5.59 -3.17 -3.05
N THR A 76 -4.41 -3.34 -3.63
CA THR A 76 -3.43 -4.36 -3.25
C THR A 76 -2.11 -3.71 -2.85
N VAL A 77 -1.23 -4.44 -2.16
CA VAL A 77 0.12 -3.95 -1.84
C VAL A 77 0.90 -3.65 -3.13
N ASP A 78 0.72 -4.47 -4.16
CA ASP A 78 1.37 -4.29 -5.46
C ASP A 78 0.91 -3.00 -6.18
N ASP A 79 -0.38 -2.66 -6.07
CA ASP A 79 -0.93 -1.41 -6.61
C ASP A 79 -0.31 -0.19 -5.93
N ILE A 80 -0.28 -0.21 -4.59
CA ILE A 80 0.25 0.89 -3.79
C ILE A 80 1.74 1.09 -4.10
N ALA A 81 2.53 0.00 -4.12
CA ALA A 81 3.95 0.07 -4.44
C ALA A 81 4.21 0.63 -5.85
N ARG A 82 3.44 0.17 -6.84
CA ARG A 82 3.51 0.69 -8.21
C ARG A 82 3.14 2.17 -8.30
N LEU A 83 2.09 2.59 -7.60
CA LEU A 83 1.70 4.00 -7.54
C LEU A 83 2.81 4.87 -6.97
N ILE A 84 3.43 4.46 -5.87
CA ILE A 84 4.58 5.17 -5.27
C ILE A 84 5.72 5.27 -6.29
N GLN A 85 6.11 4.16 -6.92
CA GLN A 85 7.20 4.16 -7.91
C GLN A 85 6.97 5.09 -9.10
N MET A 86 5.71 5.28 -9.53
CA MET A 86 5.37 6.21 -10.61
C MET A 86 5.43 7.70 -10.21
N ASN A 87 5.74 8.00 -8.95
CA ASN A 87 5.79 9.36 -8.40
C ASN A 87 7.15 9.72 -7.76
N LEU A 88 8.10 8.78 -7.76
CA LEU A 88 9.48 8.99 -7.31
C LEU A 88 10.38 9.34 -8.51
#